data_AF-K1S1S9-F1
#
_entry.id   AF-K1S1S9-F1
#
_cell.length_a   1.000
_cell.length_b   1.000
_cell.length_c   1.000
_cell.angle_alpha   90.00
_cell.angle_beta   90.00
_cell.angle_gamma   90.00
#
_symmetry.space_group_name_H-M   'P 1'
#
loop_
_entity.id
_entity.type
_entity.pdbx_description
1 polymer ?
#
loop_
_entity_poly.entity_id
_entity_poly.type
_entity_poly.pdbx_seq_one_letter_code
_entity_poly.pdbx_strand_id
1 'polypeptide(L)'
;MGQRPALLMAACQGGKTAAADAEAGDTLEMKYAKLLTIVKHGDGEESSDAAEGIDYQYAEAIIANPWKAGTMLHRYILIPKGKEGDKTVAMLARRRSTGARCTTDTVRTPVERSAVFIAPHCQLMYEMGCQQAIRGVCDLDYINIPDVKKRAALSRNTAARKASAQNTSAQNPIVDCGSSMAPDIERI
;
A
#
# COMPACT_ATOMS: atom_id res chain seq x y z
N MET A 1 -52.87 -3.01 -13.74
CA MET A 1 -52.54 -1.68 -13.19
C MET A 1 -51.41 -1.85 -12.18
N GLY A 2 -50.18 -1.48 -12.55
CA GLY A 2 -49.02 -1.53 -11.65
C GLY A 2 -48.19 -0.28 -11.86
N GLN A 3 -48.39 0.72 -10.99
CA GLN A 3 -47.65 1.98 -11.04
C GLN A 3 -46.23 1.76 -10.48
N ARG A 4 -45.22 1.97 -11.33
CA ARG A 4 -43.83 2.12 -10.90
C ARG A 4 -43.63 3.59 -10.49
N PRO A 5 -43.15 3.89 -9.28
CA PRO A 5 -42.81 5.26 -8.92
C PRO A 5 -41.58 5.71 -9.72
N ALA A 6 -41.75 6.75 -10.53
CA ALA A 6 -40.65 7.44 -11.20
C ALA A 6 -40.13 8.54 -10.26
N LEU A 7 -38.90 8.37 -9.76
CA LEU A 7 -38.21 9.40 -8.98
C LEU A 7 -37.57 10.41 -9.95
N LEU A 8 -38.19 11.58 -10.06
CA LEU A 8 -37.71 12.70 -10.86
C LEU A 8 -36.79 13.58 -10.01
N MET A 9 -35.48 13.51 -10.22
CA MET A 9 -34.53 14.48 -9.65
C MET A 9 -34.26 15.57 -10.69
N ALA A 10 -34.87 16.74 -10.51
CA ALA A 10 -34.59 17.94 -11.29
C ALA A 10 -33.45 18.74 -10.61
N ALA A 11 -32.33 18.92 -11.30
CA ALA A 11 -31.31 19.91 -10.96
C ALA A 11 -31.34 21.01 -12.02
N CYS A 12 -31.65 22.24 -11.60
CA CYS A 12 -31.69 23.42 -12.46
C CYS A 12 -30.28 23.93 -12.81
N GLN A 13 -30.06 24.09 -14.12
CA GLN A 13 -29.18 25.02 -14.85
C GLN A 13 -28.06 25.79 -14.12
N GLY A 14 -26.89 25.78 -14.76
CA GLY A 14 -26.27 27.02 -15.23
C GLY A 14 -24.88 27.34 -14.70
N GLY A 15 -23.85 26.76 -15.31
CA GLY A 15 -22.46 27.20 -15.14
C GLY A 15 -21.55 26.55 -16.17
N LYS A 16 -21.18 27.30 -17.20
CA LYS A 16 -20.20 26.88 -18.21
C LYS A 16 -18.82 26.88 -17.55
N THR A 17 -18.18 25.73 -17.44
CA THR A 17 -16.72 25.65 -17.30
C THR A 17 -16.15 25.19 -18.63
N ALA A 18 -15.36 26.06 -19.26
CA ALA A 18 -14.52 25.69 -20.38
C ALA A 18 -13.61 24.54 -19.94
N ALA A 19 -13.58 23.47 -20.72
CA ALA A 19 -12.58 22.43 -20.59
C ALA A 19 -11.23 23.08 -20.90
N ALA A 20 -10.45 23.35 -19.85
CA ALA A 20 -9.02 23.52 -19.99
C ALA A 20 -8.47 22.11 -20.23
N ASP A 21 -7.80 21.93 -21.36
CA ASP A 21 -6.91 20.80 -21.60
C ASP A 21 -5.89 20.74 -20.47
N ALA A 22 -6.16 19.87 -19.51
CA ALA A 22 -5.15 19.31 -18.65
C ALA A 22 -4.90 17.91 -19.21
N GLU A 23 -3.80 17.77 -19.96
CA GLU A 23 -3.09 16.50 -20.13
C GLU A 23 -2.71 16.01 -18.72
N ALA A 24 -3.69 15.36 -18.09
CA ALA A 24 -3.66 14.92 -16.72
C ALA A 24 -3.56 13.41 -16.78
N GLY A 25 -2.34 12.89 -16.64
CA GLY A 25 -2.16 11.51 -16.19
C GLY A 25 -3.04 11.27 -14.96
N ASP A 26 -3.53 10.03 -14.79
CA ASP A 26 -4.58 9.55 -13.85
C ASP A 26 -4.23 9.73 -12.34
N THR A 27 -3.79 10.93 -11.98
CA THR A 27 -3.32 11.33 -10.67
C THR A 27 -4.55 11.59 -9.81
N LEU A 28 -4.78 10.71 -8.84
CA LEU A 28 -5.85 10.89 -7.84
C LEU A 28 -5.59 12.18 -7.04
N GLU A 29 -6.49 13.17 -7.14
CA GLU A 29 -6.36 14.41 -6.36
C GLU A 29 -6.59 14.18 -4.86
N MET A 30 -5.51 14.19 -4.08
CA MET A 30 -5.59 14.01 -2.62
C MET A 30 -5.72 15.36 -1.90
N LYS A 31 -6.96 15.85 -1.69
CA LYS A 31 -7.27 17.16 -1.05
C LYS A 31 -6.46 17.46 0.22
N TYR A 32 -6.24 16.46 1.07
CA TYR A 32 -5.55 16.61 2.35
C TYR A 32 -4.11 16.09 2.35
N ALA A 33 -3.72 15.24 1.38
CA ALA A 33 -2.38 14.68 1.31
C ALA A 33 -1.49 15.47 0.34
N LYS A 34 -1.34 16.77 0.60
CA LYS A 34 -0.63 17.71 -0.29
C LYS A 34 0.85 17.39 -0.53
N LEU A 35 1.43 16.52 0.29
CA LEU A 35 2.84 16.11 0.21
C LEU A 35 3.01 14.73 -0.42
N LEU A 36 1.92 14.04 -0.76
CA LEU A 36 1.94 12.72 -1.37
C LEU A 36 1.48 12.85 -2.82
N THR A 37 2.33 12.46 -3.75
CA THR A 37 2.00 12.36 -5.18
C THR A 37 2.15 10.90 -5.59
N ILE A 38 1.16 10.35 -6.29
CA ILE A 38 1.21 8.99 -6.83
C ILE A 38 1.06 9.07 -8.35
N VAL A 39 2.07 8.58 -9.07
CA VAL A 39 2.10 8.54 -10.54
C VAL A 39 2.07 7.08 -10.98
N LYS A 40 1.19 6.72 -11.90
CA LYS A 40 1.15 5.38 -12.52
C LYS A 40 1.92 5.42 -13.84
N HIS A 41 2.59 4.32 -14.17
CA HIS A 41 3.32 4.15 -15.42
C HIS A 41 2.88 2.87 -16.12
N GLY A 42 2.73 2.94 -17.44
CA GLY A 42 2.51 1.79 -18.32
C GLY A 42 1.06 1.30 -18.41
N ASP A 43 0.09 2.18 -18.19
CA ASP A 43 -1.35 1.93 -18.26
C ASP A 43 -2.00 2.20 -19.63
N GLY A 44 -1.21 2.44 -20.69
CA GLY A 44 -1.67 2.21 -22.07
C GLY A 44 -1.29 3.23 -23.15
N GLU A 45 -0.76 4.41 -22.82
CA GLU A 45 -0.41 5.44 -23.84
C GLU A 45 1.08 5.73 -23.98
N GLU A 46 1.87 5.46 -22.93
CA GLU A 46 3.35 5.58 -22.96
C GLU A 46 4.05 4.21 -22.93
N SER A 47 3.30 3.12 -23.12
CA SER A 47 3.81 1.74 -23.05
C SER A 47 4.60 1.36 -24.31
N SER A 48 5.73 2.01 -24.53
CA SER A 48 6.91 1.38 -25.12
C SER A 48 7.99 2.43 -25.36
N ASP A 49 9.17 2.22 -24.78
CA ASP A 49 10.33 2.39 -25.66
C ASP A 49 10.18 1.28 -26.69
N ALA A 50 9.75 1.65 -27.91
CA ALA A 50 9.55 0.71 -29.03
C ALA A 50 10.79 -0.17 -29.31
N ALA A 51 11.94 0.19 -28.74
CA ALA A 51 13.19 -0.53 -28.78
C ALA A 51 13.23 -1.83 -27.94
N GLU A 52 12.47 -1.96 -26.84
CA GLU A 52 12.58 -3.13 -25.94
C GLU A 52 11.33 -4.02 -25.85
N GLY A 53 10.16 -3.59 -26.33
CA GLY A 53 8.97 -4.46 -26.47
C GLY A 53 8.49 -5.11 -25.15
N ILE A 54 8.75 -4.47 -24.01
CA ILE A 54 8.34 -4.96 -22.68
C ILE A 54 7.21 -4.06 -22.16
N ASP A 55 6.04 -4.66 -21.93
CA ASP A 55 4.99 -4.04 -21.13
C ASP A 55 5.41 -4.06 -19.66
N TYR A 56 5.50 -2.88 -19.05
CA TYR A 56 5.82 -2.72 -17.63
C TYR A 56 4.76 -1.85 -16.97
N GLN A 57 4.34 -2.23 -15.77
CA GLN A 57 3.38 -1.46 -14.99
C GLN A 57 3.88 -1.28 -13.56
N TYR A 58 3.98 -0.03 -13.12
CA TYR A 58 4.33 0.31 -11.75
C TYR A 58 3.79 1.69 -11.37
N ALA A 59 3.78 1.99 -10.08
CA ALA A 59 3.45 3.32 -9.59
C ALA A 59 4.60 3.90 -8.77
N GLU A 60 4.87 5.19 -8.93
CA GLU A 60 5.78 5.95 -8.06
C GLU A 60 4.97 6.73 -7.04
N ALA A 61 5.22 6.49 -5.76
CA ALA A 61 4.71 7.31 -4.67
C ALA A 61 5.83 8.22 -4.15
N ILE A 62 5.66 9.52 -4.32
CA ILE A 62 6.62 10.55 -3.98
C ILE A 62 6.14 11.28 -2.73
N ILE A 63 7.01 11.35 -1.72
CA ILE A 63 6.75 12.10 -0.49
C ILE A 63 7.62 13.36 -0.52
N ALA A 64 6.99 14.52 -0.61
CA ALA A 64 7.66 15.81 -0.48
C ALA A 64 8.12 16.05 0.97
N ASN A 65 9.24 16.77 1.14
CA ASN A 65 9.81 17.04 2.46
C ASN A 65 9.03 18.14 3.18
N PRO A 66 8.34 17.84 4.31
CA PRO A 66 7.56 18.84 5.05
C PRO A 66 8.45 19.87 5.75
N TRP A 67 9.72 19.54 6.04
CA TRP A 67 10.65 20.41 6.75
C TRP A 67 11.55 21.24 5.82
N LYS A 68 11.63 20.88 4.53
CA LYS A 68 12.45 21.58 3.54
C LYS A 68 11.70 21.71 2.21
N ALA A 69 11.03 22.85 2.06
CA ALA A 69 10.23 23.16 0.88
C ALA A 69 11.03 22.97 -0.43
N GLY A 70 10.37 22.44 -1.45
CA GLY A 70 10.96 22.18 -2.76
C GLY A 70 11.91 20.97 -2.81
N THR A 71 12.03 20.20 -1.73
CA THR A 71 12.82 18.96 -1.73
C THR A 71 11.96 17.72 -1.52
N MET A 72 12.42 16.60 -2.03
CA MET A 72 11.79 15.29 -1.84
C MET A 72 12.32 14.63 -0.57
N LEU A 73 11.44 14.07 0.25
CA LEU A 73 11.80 13.28 1.42
C LEU A 73 12.17 11.86 1.03
N HIS A 74 11.28 11.20 0.27
CA HIS A 74 11.46 9.80 -0.12
C HIS A 74 10.65 9.48 -1.37
N ARG A 75 11.10 8.46 -2.11
CA ARG A 75 10.36 7.89 -3.25
C ARG A 75 10.17 6.40 -3.06
N TYR A 76 8.94 5.93 -3.27
CA TYR A 76 8.61 4.51 -3.29
C TYR A 76 8.21 4.08 -4.70
N ILE A 77 8.82 3.01 -5.18
CA ILE A 77 8.43 2.37 -6.45
C ILE A 77 7.59 1.15 -6.10
N LEU A 78 6.29 1.22 -6.38
CA LEU A 78 5.31 0.19 -6.12
C LEU A 78 5.16 -0.70 -7.35
N ILE A 79 5.56 -1.97 -7.24
CA ILE A 79 5.57 -2.90 -8.37
C ILE A 79 4.71 -4.13 -8.03
N PRO A 80 3.72 -4.49 -8.86
CA PRO A 80 2.89 -5.68 -8.66
C PRO A 80 3.72 -6.96 -8.59
N LYS A 81 3.42 -7.85 -7.64
CA LYS A 81 4.05 -9.18 -7.55
C LYS A 81 3.81 -10.01 -8.83
N GLY A 82 4.68 -10.98 -9.08
CA GLY A 82 4.59 -11.90 -10.22
C GLY A 82 5.52 -11.53 -11.38
N LYS A 83 5.46 -12.34 -12.45
CA LYS A 83 6.42 -12.34 -13.56
C LYS A 83 6.57 -10.97 -14.24
N GLU A 84 5.48 -10.25 -14.42
CA GLU A 84 5.48 -8.92 -15.06
C GLU A 84 6.19 -7.88 -14.18
N GLY A 85 5.94 -7.89 -12.88
CA GLY A 85 6.67 -7.05 -11.94
C GLY A 85 8.14 -7.41 -11.82
N ASP A 86 8.49 -8.70 -11.92
CA ASP A 86 9.90 -9.13 -11.88
C ASP A 86 10.67 -8.60 -13.11
N LYS A 87 10.03 -8.60 -14.29
CA LYS A 87 10.58 -7.92 -15.49
C LYS A 87 10.74 -6.42 -15.26
N THR A 88 9.74 -5.77 -14.64
CA THR A 88 9.78 -4.34 -14.33
C THR A 88 10.92 -4.00 -13.37
N VAL A 89 11.14 -4.82 -12.32
CA VAL A 89 12.29 -4.67 -11.41
C VAL A 89 13.61 -4.79 -12.16
N ALA A 90 13.74 -5.79 -13.05
CA ALA A 90 14.96 -5.99 -13.83
C ALA A 90 15.24 -4.82 -14.78
N MET A 91 14.20 -4.27 -15.42
CA MET A 91 14.28 -3.08 -16.26
C MET A 91 14.71 -1.84 -15.45
N LEU A 92 14.06 -1.58 -14.31
CA LEU A 92 14.39 -0.44 -13.45
C LEU A 92 15.81 -0.53 -12.86
N ALA A 93 16.28 -1.74 -12.57
CA ALA A 93 17.66 -1.96 -12.12
C ALA A 93 18.68 -1.58 -13.20
N ARG A 94 18.38 -1.80 -14.49
CA ARG A 94 19.22 -1.36 -15.61
C ARG A 94 19.21 0.17 -15.78
N ARG A 95 18.05 0.81 -15.56
CA ARG A 95 17.89 2.28 -15.67
C ARG A 95 18.43 3.07 -14.48
N ARG A 96 18.70 2.43 -13.34
CA ARG A 96 19.12 3.09 -12.08
C ARG A 96 20.51 3.77 -12.14
N SER A 97 21.11 3.94 -13.31
CA SER A 97 22.44 4.49 -13.55
C SER A 97 22.54 6.03 -13.60
N THR A 98 21.45 6.78 -13.41
CA THR A 98 21.49 8.25 -13.50
C THR A 98 21.01 8.99 -12.24
N GLY A 99 21.98 9.42 -11.43
CA GLY A 99 22.07 10.78 -10.87
C GLY A 99 21.14 11.25 -9.74
N ALA A 100 20.03 10.58 -9.41
CA ALA A 100 19.12 11.07 -8.38
C ALA A 100 19.59 10.70 -6.96
N ARG A 101 20.18 11.67 -6.24
CA ARG A 101 20.64 11.58 -4.84
C ARG A 101 19.45 11.58 -3.84
N CYS A 102 18.44 10.76 -4.09
CA CYS A 102 17.24 10.64 -3.29
C CYS A 102 17.04 9.19 -2.82
N THR A 103 16.60 9.02 -1.58
CA THR A 103 16.29 7.70 -1.03
C THR A 103 15.10 7.11 -1.78
N THR A 104 15.32 5.96 -2.41
CA THR A 104 14.31 5.28 -3.23
C THR A 104 14.21 3.82 -2.83
N ASP A 105 13.04 3.41 -2.33
CA ASP A 105 12.76 2.01 -2.00
C ASP A 105 11.81 1.38 -3.00
N THR A 106 12.04 0.11 -3.33
CA THR A 106 11.15 -0.68 -4.17
C THR A 106 10.27 -1.55 -3.27
N VAL A 107 8.95 -1.45 -3.42
CA VAL A 107 7.96 -2.20 -2.63
C VAL A 107 7.14 -3.09 -3.55
N ARG A 108 7.07 -4.40 -3.23
CA ARG A 108 6.25 -5.36 -3.97
C ARG A 108 4.81 -5.31 -3.46
N THR A 109 3.83 -5.11 -4.35
CA THR A 109 2.41 -5.02 -3.99
C THR A 109 1.61 -6.25 -4.45
N PRO A 110 0.59 -6.70 -3.70
CA PRO A 110 0.20 -6.23 -2.37
C PRO A 110 1.17 -6.68 -1.27
N VAL A 111 1.23 -5.91 -0.18
CA VAL A 111 1.96 -6.30 1.02
C VAL A 111 1.14 -7.35 1.77
N GLU A 112 1.74 -8.53 2.00
CA GLU A 112 1.04 -9.69 2.59
C GLU A 112 1.58 -10.07 3.97
N ARG A 113 2.77 -9.58 4.33
CA ARG A 113 3.44 -9.88 5.60
C ARG A 113 4.16 -8.64 6.08
N SER A 114 3.68 -8.09 7.19
CA SER A 114 4.19 -6.86 7.80
C SER A 114 4.47 -7.11 9.28
N ALA A 115 5.61 -6.60 9.74
CA ALA A 115 5.86 -6.37 11.15
C ALA A 115 5.51 -4.90 11.46
N VAL A 116 4.59 -4.66 12.40
CA VAL A 116 4.07 -3.33 12.70
C VAL A 116 4.47 -2.91 14.10
N PHE A 117 5.24 -1.83 14.20
CA PHE A 117 5.91 -1.50 15.47
C PHE A 117 5.09 -0.57 16.36
N ILE A 118 4.06 0.09 15.82
CA ILE A 118 3.24 1.04 16.59
C ILE A 118 1.75 0.76 16.42
N ALA A 119 0.98 0.90 17.50
CA ALA A 119 -0.45 0.60 17.52
C ALA A 119 -1.29 1.39 16.48
N PRO A 120 -1.03 2.69 16.21
CA PRO A 120 -1.80 3.43 15.20
C PRO A 120 -1.68 2.84 13.78
N HIS A 121 -0.52 2.27 13.42
CA HIS A 121 -0.36 1.62 12.12
C HIS A 121 -1.17 0.32 12.03
N CYS A 122 -1.29 -0.44 13.13
CA CYS A 122 -2.18 -1.58 13.18
C CYS A 122 -3.61 -1.15 12.89
N GLN A 123 -4.11 -0.11 13.58
CA GLN A 123 -5.46 0.41 13.39
C GLN A 123 -5.71 0.86 11.94
N LEU A 124 -4.75 1.60 11.35
CA LEU A 124 -4.83 2.02 9.95
C LEU A 124 -4.98 0.81 9.00
N MET A 125 -4.27 -0.30 9.25
CA MET A 125 -4.41 -1.50 8.43
C MET A 125 -5.79 -2.16 8.56
N TYR A 126 -6.48 -2.06 9.71
CA TYR A 126 -7.88 -2.48 9.81
C TYR A 126 -8.82 -1.56 9.01
N GLU A 127 -8.61 -0.25 9.08
CA GLU A 127 -9.42 0.73 8.35
C GLU A 127 -9.28 0.58 6.84
N MET A 128 -8.09 0.20 6.35
CA MET A 128 -7.84 -0.12 4.94
C MET A 128 -8.28 -1.54 4.56
N GLY A 129 -8.82 -2.34 5.48
CA GLY A 129 -9.26 -3.72 5.22
C GLY A 129 -8.11 -4.71 4.97
N CYS A 130 -6.87 -4.35 5.30
CA CYS A 130 -5.66 -5.15 5.05
C CYS A 130 -5.05 -5.77 6.33
N GLN A 131 -5.83 -5.88 7.42
CA GLN A 131 -5.40 -6.44 8.70
C GLN A 131 -4.76 -7.85 8.61
N GLN A 132 -5.09 -8.64 7.58
CA GLN A 132 -4.51 -9.98 7.39
C GLN A 132 -3.02 -9.96 7.00
N ALA A 133 -2.51 -8.82 6.53
CA ALA A 133 -1.09 -8.64 6.24
C ALA A 133 -0.24 -8.45 7.50
N ILE A 134 -0.85 -8.11 8.65
CA ILE A 134 -0.13 -8.03 9.93
C ILE A 134 0.29 -9.44 10.34
N ARG A 135 1.61 -9.67 10.40
CA ARG A 135 2.18 -10.97 10.78
C ARG A 135 3.05 -10.89 12.03
N GLY A 136 3.57 -9.72 12.36
CA GLY A 136 4.29 -9.43 13.59
C GLY A 136 3.88 -8.07 14.15
N VAL A 137 3.92 -7.91 15.47
CA VAL A 137 3.69 -6.63 16.15
C VAL A 137 4.69 -6.43 17.29
N CYS A 138 5.07 -5.19 17.53
CA CYS A 138 5.78 -4.81 18.76
C CYS A 138 4.81 -4.17 19.76
N ASP A 139 5.24 -4.06 21.02
CA ASP A 139 4.52 -3.40 22.10
C ASP A 139 3.08 -3.92 22.23
N LEU A 140 2.91 -5.25 22.15
CA LEU A 140 1.61 -5.92 22.12
C LEU A 140 0.68 -5.48 23.26
N ASP A 141 1.24 -5.25 24.45
CA ASP A 141 0.50 -4.80 25.63
C ASP A 141 -0.17 -3.42 25.43
N TYR A 142 0.40 -2.57 24.57
CA TYR A 142 -0.12 -1.25 24.23
C TYR A 142 -1.11 -1.24 23.06
N ILE A 143 -1.24 -2.35 22.32
CA ILE A 143 -2.17 -2.45 21.19
C ILE A 143 -3.56 -2.83 21.71
N ASN A 144 -4.49 -1.87 21.74
CA ASN A 144 -5.88 -2.11 22.18
C ASN A 144 -6.83 -2.55 21.05
N ILE A 145 -6.38 -3.46 20.18
CA ILE A 145 -7.21 -4.06 19.12
C ILE A 145 -7.50 -5.52 19.51
N PRO A 146 -8.75 -5.89 19.85
CA PRO A 146 -9.07 -7.23 20.35
C PRO A 146 -8.66 -8.35 19.40
N ASP A 147 -8.78 -8.13 18.09
CA ASP A 147 -8.39 -9.10 17.07
C ASP A 147 -6.87 -9.35 17.07
N VAL A 148 -6.05 -8.29 17.19
CA VAL A 148 -4.58 -8.42 17.29
C VAL A 148 -4.19 -9.24 18.52
N LYS A 149 -4.77 -8.95 19.69
CA LYS A 149 -4.50 -9.71 20.92
C LYS A 149 -4.89 -11.19 20.79
N LYS A 150 -6.03 -11.49 20.16
CA LYS A 150 -6.48 -12.86 19.88
C LYS A 150 -5.49 -13.59 18.96
N ARG A 151 -5.13 -12.98 17.82
CA ARG A 151 -4.21 -13.55 16.84
C ARG A 151 -2.78 -13.72 17.39
N ALA A 152 -2.35 -12.86 18.30
CA ALA A 152 -1.08 -13.00 19.01
C ALA A 152 -1.10 -14.17 20.01
N ALA A 153 -2.19 -14.34 20.75
CA ALA A 153 -2.37 -15.47 21.66
C ALA A 153 -2.37 -16.82 20.91
N LEU A 154 -2.96 -16.88 19.72
CA LEU A 154 -2.91 -18.08 18.86
C LEU A 154 -1.47 -18.50 18.53
N SER A 155 -0.59 -17.53 18.22
CA SER A 155 0.81 -17.80 17.88
C SER A 155 1.59 -18.42 19.04
N ARG A 156 1.32 -17.99 20.28
CA ARG A 156 1.93 -18.57 21.50
C ARG A 156 1.51 -20.02 21.71
N ASN A 157 0.25 -20.34 21.43
CA ASN A 157 -0.30 -21.67 21.62
C ASN A 157 0.14 -22.67 20.52
N THR A 158 0.40 -22.20 19.30
CA THR A 158 0.96 -23.04 18.23
C THR A 158 2.40 -23.48 18.49
N ALA A 159 3.20 -22.70 19.21
CA ALA A 159 4.54 -23.13 19.64
C ALA A 159 4.48 -24.31 20.64
N ALA A 160 3.41 -24.39 21.45
CA ALA A 160 3.16 -25.46 22.41
C ALA A 160 2.40 -26.68 21.82
N ARG A 161 1.78 -26.55 20.63
CA ARG A 161 1.06 -27.64 19.96
C ARG A 161 1.49 -27.75 18.50
N LYS A 162 2.64 -28.38 18.28
CA LYS A 162 3.12 -28.80 16.96
C LYS A 162 2.38 -30.08 16.49
N ALA A 163 1.04 -30.13 16.62
CA ALA A 163 0.23 -31.28 16.22
C ALA A 163 -1.27 -30.94 16.24
N SER A 164 -1.78 -30.24 15.23
CA SER A 164 -3.14 -30.43 14.71
C SER A 164 -3.36 -29.41 13.59
N ALA A 165 -3.04 -29.83 12.37
CA ALA A 165 -3.49 -29.16 11.17
C ALA A 165 -4.93 -29.59 10.91
N GLN A 166 -5.92 -28.86 11.43
CA GLN A 166 -7.27 -28.89 10.85
C GLN A 166 -8.17 -27.77 11.37
N ASN A 167 -8.67 -26.98 10.42
CA ASN A 167 -9.94 -26.27 10.43
C ASN A 167 -10.28 -25.36 11.63
N THR A 168 -9.77 -24.13 11.57
CA THR A 168 -10.55 -22.96 12.02
C THR A 168 -10.35 -21.84 11.00
N SER A 169 -11.46 -21.32 10.49
CA SER A 169 -11.51 -20.26 9.49
C SER A 169 -10.70 -19.01 9.89
N ALA A 170 -9.68 -18.74 9.05
CA ALA A 170 -9.49 -17.47 8.33
C ALA A 170 -8.76 -16.28 9.00
N GLN A 171 -7.87 -16.48 9.99
CA GLN A 171 -7.01 -15.37 10.47
C GLN A 171 -5.55 -15.79 10.68
N ASN A 172 -4.62 -15.07 10.05
CA ASN A 172 -3.19 -15.34 10.15
C ASN A 172 -2.69 -15.08 11.59
N PRO A 173 -1.96 -16.00 12.27
CA PRO A 173 -1.43 -15.72 13.61
C PRO A 173 -0.46 -14.52 13.58
N ILE A 174 -0.34 -13.80 14.69
CA ILE A 174 0.57 -12.65 14.83
C ILE A 174 1.69 -13.01 15.81
N VAL A 175 2.93 -12.76 15.42
CA VAL A 175 4.09 -12.92 16.31
C VAL A 175 4.26 -11.67 17.15
N ASP A 176 4.53 -11.85 18.44
CA ASP A 176 4.97 -10.78 19.31
C ASP A 176 6.49 -10.59 19.15
N CYS A 177 6.86 -9.48 18.54
CA CYS A 177 8.24 -9.09 18.21
C CYS A 177 8.90 -8.27 19.34
N GLY A 178 8.32 -8.22 20.54
CA GLY A 178 8.92 -7.53 21.69
C GLY A 178 8.67 -6.03 21.67
N SER A 179 9.66 -5.21 22.01
CA SER A 179 9.49 -3.76 22.14
C SER A 179 9.82 -3.02 20.85
N SER A 180 9.11 -1.92 20.53
CA SER A 180 9.48 -1.09 19.37
C SER A 180 10.85 -0.41 19.54
N MET A 181 11.29 -0.20 20.78
CA MET A 181 12.60 0.40 21.11
C MET A 181 13.74 -0.64 21.08
N ALA A 182 13.40 -1.91 21.24
CA ALA A 182 14.32 -3.04 21.20
C ALA A 182 13.60 -4.28 20.65
N PRO A 183 13.38 -4.34 19.33
CA PRO A 183 12.64 -5.44 18.72
C PRO A 183 13.44 -6.73 18.73
N ASP A 184 12.75 -7.86 18.93
CA ASP A 184 13.31 -9.20 18.84
C ASP A 184 13.49 -9.57 17.35
N ILE A 185 14.71 -9.36 16.84
CA ILE A 185 15.06 -9.57 15.43
C ILE A 185 14.86 -11.01 14.98
N GLU A 186 15.05 -11.99 15.86
CA GLU A 186 14.89 -13.42 15.52
C GLU A 186 13.41 -13.79 15.27
N ARG A 187 12.49 -12.92 15.67
CA ARG A 187 11.04 -13.11 15.50
C ARG A 187 10.45 -12.36 14.31
N ILE A 188 11.21 -11.43 13.72
CA ILE A 188 10.79 -10.60 12.58
C ILE A 188 11.10 -11.31 11.27
#